data_AF-A0A382PXX5-F1
#
_entry.id   AF-A0A382PXX5-F1
#
_cell.length_a   1.000
_cell.length_b   1.000
_cell.length_c   1.000
_cell.angle_alpha   90.00
_cell.angle_beta   90.00
_cell.angle_gamma   90.00
#
_symmetry.space_group_name_H-M   'P 1'
#
loop_
_entity.id
_entity.type
_entity.pdbx_description
1 polymer ?
#
loop_
_entity_poly.entity_id
_entity_poly.type
_entity_poly.pdbx_seq_one_letter_code
_entity_poly.pdbx_strand_id
1 'polypeptide(L)'
;AEPMADYRSRIQSSLDRIMDEGAGQDMLVLCHGGVIRMLLSLLLDEPFSKMDRFEVDFASLTVIEHRSNRVEIKLHNFAPWLWLGTNGEV
;
A
#
# COMPACT_ATOMS: atom_id res chain seq x y z
N ALA A 1 -18.38 -11.48 4.02
CA ALA A 1 -17.44 -10.66 4.80
C ALA A 1 -16.61 -11.61 5.66
N GLU A 2 -15.30 -11.39 5.77
CA GLU A 2 -14.39 -12.18 6.61
C GLU A 2 -14.06 -11.44 7.92
N PRO A 3 -13.67 -12.13 9.00
CA PRO A 3 -13.19 -11.49 10.23
C PRO A 3 -11.90 -10.69 10.03
N MET A 4 -11.72 -9.60 10.80
CA MET A 4 -10.54 -8.72 10.69
C MET A 4 -9.21 -9.44 10.99
N ALA A 5 -9.22 -10.38 11.93
CA ALA A 5 -8.04 -11.18 12.26
C ALA A 5 -7.63 -12.10 11.10
N ASP A 6 -8.61 -12.75 10.46
CA ASP A 6 -8.39 -13.62 9.31
C ASP A 6 -7.91 -12.80 8.11
N TYR A 7 -8.51 -11.63 7.89
CA TYR A 7 -8.06 -10.68 6.87
C TYR A 7 -6.60 -10.27 7.08
N ARG A 8 -6.25 -9.81 8.29
CA ARG A 8 -4.87 -9.42 8.62
C ARG A 8 -3.91 -10.58 8.42
N SER A 9 -4.25 -11.78 8.89
CA SER A 9 -3.44 -12.99 8.75
C SER A 9 -3.16 -13.33 7.29
N ARG A 10 -4.22 -13.32 6.46
CA ARG A 10 -4.12 -13.58 5.01
C ARG A 10 -3.22 -12.57 4.30
N ILE A 11 -3.31 -11.28 4.65
CA ILE A 11 -2.45 -10.25 4.07
C ILE A 11 -1.02 -10.37 4.58
N GLN A 12 -0.80 -10.72 5.85
CA GLN A 12 0.54 -11.00 6.38
C GLN A 12 1.23 -12.12 5.59
N SER A 13 0.57 -13.27 5.40
CA SER A 13 1.15 -14.36 4.59
C SER A 13 1.49 -13.93 3.17
N SER A 14 0.69 -13.03 2.59
CA SER A 14 0.95 -12.50 1.24
C SER A 14 2.15 -11.54 1.24
N LEU A 15 2.26 -10.70 2.27
CA LEU A 15 3.39 -9.79 2.44
C LEU A 15 4.69 -10.57 2.64
N ASP A 16 4.70 -11.57 3.52
CA ASP A 16 5.88 -12.42 3.77
C ASP A 16 6.40 -13.02 2.45
N ARG A 17 5.48 -13.56 1.65
CA ARG A 17 5.81 -14.09 0.32
C ARG A 17 6.38 -13.04 -0.63
N ILE A 18 5.79 -11.83 -0.67
CA ILE A 18 6.30 -10.73 -1.51
C ILE A 18 7.73 -10.36 -1.12
N MET A 19 8.02 -10.31 0.19
CA MET A 19 9.34 -9.96 0.71
C MET A 19 10.37 -11.06 0.41
N ASP A 20 9.98 -12.33 0.54
CA ASP A 20 10.84 -13.47 0.25
C ASP A 20 11.16 -13.60 -1.25
N GLU A 21 10.13 -13.52 -2.11
CA GLU A 21 10.28 -13.67 -3.57
C GLU A 21 10.98 -12.46 -4.21
N GLY A 22 10.80 -11.26 -3.62
CA GLY A 22 11.30 -10.00 -4.14
C GLY A 22 12.60 -9.49 -3.50
N ALA A 23 13.30 -10.32 -2.73
CA ALA A 23 14.46 -9.89 -1.97
C ALA A 23 15.54 -9.22 -2.86
N GLY A 24 15.77 -7.93 -2.63
CA GLY A 24 16.75 -7.13 -3.39
C GLY A 24 16.29 -6.66 -4.77
N GLN A 25 14.99 -6.77 -5.07
CA GLN A 25 14.40 -6.36 -6.35
C GLN A 25 13.23 -5.38 -6.15
N ASP A 26 12.88 -4.66 -7.20
CA ASP A 26 11.66 -3.84 -7.24
C ASP A 26 10.45 -4.74 -7.54
N MET A 27 9.46 -4.70 -6.66
CA MET A 27 8.24 -5.52 -6.76
C MET A 27 7.01 -4.64 -7.00
N LEU A 28 6.22 -4.97 -8.03
CA LEU A 28 4.93 -4.34 -8.27
C LEU A 28 3.80 -5.19 -7.68
N VAL A 29 3.02 -4.58 -6.78
CA VAL A 29 1.84 -5.22 -6.16
C VAL A 29 0.59 -4.48 -6.62
N LEU A 30 -0.27 -5.16 -7.38
CA LEU A 30 -1.57 -4.63 -7.81
C LEU A 30 -2.67 -5.20 -6.91
N CYS A 31 -3.39 -4.35 -6.20
CA CYS A 31 -4.48 -4.76 -5.31
C CYS A 31 -5.48 -3.64 -5.04
N HIS A 32 -6.44 -3.88 -4.15
CA HIS A 32 -7.49 -2.93 -3.78
C HIS A 32 -7.04 -2.00 -2.63
N GLY A 33 -7.68 -0.84 -2.49
CA GLY A 33 -7.31 0.15 -1.47
C GLY A 33 -7.34 -0.37 -0.02
N GLY A 34 -8.27 -1.28 0.30
CA GLY A 34 -8.28 -1.94 1.62
C GLY A 34 -7.05 -2.82 1.87
N VAL A 35 -6.54 -3.48 0.82
CA VAL A 35 -5.33 -4.32 0.89
C VAL A 35 -4.09 -3.44 1.00
N ILE A 36 -4.01 -2.36 0.22
CA ILE A 36 -2.93 -1.37 0.32
C ILE A 36 -2.83 -0.83 1.75
N ARG A 37 -3.95 -0.43 2.36
CA ARG A 37 -4.00 0.03 3.75
C ARG A 37 -3.55 -1.02 4.76
N MET A 38 -3.92 -2.28 4.56
CA MET A 38 -3.45 -3.36 5.44
C MET A 38 -1.95 -3.61 5.28
N LEU A 39 -1.43 -3.59 4.04
CA LEU A 39 0.02 -3.69 3.79
C LEU A 39 0.78 -2.54 4.46
N LEU A 40 0.28 -1.29 4.37
CA LEU A 40 0.87 -0.15 5.07
C LEU A 40 0.85 -0.32 6.59
N SER A 41 -0.27 -0.80 7.16
CA SER A 41 -0.37 -1.11 8.59
C SER A 41 0.69 -2.10 9.05
N LEU A 42 0.89 -3.19 8.30
CA LEU A 42 1.88 -4.22 8.60
C LEU A 42 3.31 -3.71 8.44
N LEU A 43 3.60 -3.01 7.34
CA LEU A 43 4.94 -2.51 7.00
C LEU A 43 5.41 -1.39 7.94
N LEU A 44 4.50 -0.51 8.37
CA LEU A 44 4.81 0.61 9.26
C LEU A 44 4.68 0.26 10.74
N ASP A 45 4.26 -0.97 11.05
CA ASP A 45 3.92 -1.43 12.41
C ASP A 45 2.93 -0.49 13.12
N GLU A 46 1.90 -0.05 12.38
CA GLU A 46 0.87 0.87 12.88
C GLU A 46 -0.50 0.20 12.91
N PRO A 47 -1.39 0.51 13.88
CA PRO A 47 -2.72 -0.05 13.93
C PRO A 47 -3.54 0.24 12.67
N PHE A 48 -4.24 -0.78 12.15
CA PHE A 48 -5.10 -0.64 10.97
C PHE A 48 -6.15 0.47 11.11
N SER A 49 -6.60 0.76 12.34
CA SER A 49 -7.53 1.86 12.64
C SER A 49 -7.00 3.25 12.30
N LYS A 50 -5.68 3.43 12.11
CA LYS A 50 -5.08 4.69 11.66
C LYS A 50 -4.91 4.78 10.15
N MET A 51 -5.22 3.71 9.41
CA MET A 51 -4.96 3.64 7.97
C MET A 51 -6.00 4.38 7.11
N ASP A 52 -7.10 4.81 7.71
CA ASP A 52 -8.08 5.71 7.10
C ASP A 52 -7.46 7.07 6.74
N ARG A 53 -6.41 7.49 7.45
CA ARG A 53 -5.61 8.69 7.16
C ARG A 53 -4.79 8.59 5.86
N PHE A 54 -4.64 7.39 5.31
CA PHE A 54 -3.96 7.15 4.05
C PHE A 54 -5.01 7.01 2.93
N GLU A 55 -5.15 8.07 2.15
CA GLU A 55 -5.96 8.06 0.94
C GLU A 55 -5.37 7.09 -0.10
N VAL A 56 -6.24 6.37 -0.82
CA VAL A 56 -5.83 5.44 -1.87
C VAL A 56 -6.82 5.57 -3.00
N ASP A 57 -6.47 6.40 -3.97
CA ASP A 57 -7.26 6.67 -5.16
C ASP A 57 -7.17 5.52 -6.17
N PHE A 58 -8.16 5.46 -7.04
CA PHE A 58 -8.17 4.51 -8.14
C PHE A 58 -6.95 4.66 -9.01
N ALA A 59 -6.30 3.53 -9.28
CA ALA A 59 -5.07 3.40 -10.06
C ALA A 59 -3.86 4.16 -9.49
N SER A 60 -3.94 4.72 -8.28
CA SER A 60 -2.83 5.46 -7.68
C SER A 60 -1.59 4.60 -7.43
N LEU A 61 -0.41 5.24 -7.44
CA LEU A 61 0.86 4.61 -7.11
C LEU A 61 1.33 5.00 -5.72
N THR A 62 1.63 4.01 -4.89
CA THR A 62 2.36 4.16 -3.63
C THR A 62 3.67 3.37 -3.74
N VAL A 63 4.79 4.02 -3.41
CA VAL A 63 6.14 3.44 -3.44
C VAL A 63 6.67 3.37 -2.01
N ILE A 64 6.98 2.16 -1.57
CA ILE A 64 7.57 1.87 -0.28
C ILE A 64 8.98 1.38 -0.49
N GLU A 65 9.92 1.95 0.27
CA GLU A 65 11.27 1.40 0.37
C GLU A 65 11.41 0.65 1.70
N HIS A 66 11.65 -0.65 1.60
CA HIS A 66 11.87 -1.52 2.76
C HIS A 66 13.36 -1.84 2.90
N ARG A 67 13.97 -1.38 4.00
CA ARG A 67 15.36 -1.64 4.38
C ARG A 67 15.37 -2.43 5.69
N SER A 68 16.48 -3.12 5.98
CA SER A 68 16.60 -4.02 7.13
C SER A 68 16.27 -3.41 8.49
N ASN A 69 16.29 -2.08 8.62
CA ASN A 69 16.03 -1.35 9.87
C ASN A 69 14.93 -0.27 9.75
N ARG A 70 14.32 -0.11 8.57
CA ARG A 70 13.40 1.00 8.32
C ARG A 70 12.50 0.73 7.12
N VAL A 71 11.25 1.12 7.26
CA VAL A 71 10.29 1.24 6.16
C VAL A 71 10.02 2.70 5.90
N GLU A 72 10.07 3.11 4.63
CA GLU A 72 9.82 4.49 4.22
C GLU A 72 8.80 4.56 3.10
N ILE A 73 7.83 5.46 3.25
CA ILE A 73 6.95 5.86 2.16
C ILE A 73 7.71 6.88 1.31
N LYS A 74 8.07 6.53 0.08
CA LYS A 74 8.75 7.44 -0.87
C LYS A 74 7.75 8.24 -1.71
N LEU A 75 6.62 7.62 -2.00
CA LEU A 75 5.52 8.20 -2.76
C LEU A 75 4.23 7.59 -2.23
N HIS A 76 3.20 8.40 -2.04
CA HIS A 76 1.90 7.91 -1.59
C HIS A 76 0.80 8.50 -2.45
N ASN A 77 -0.14 7.65 -2.85
CA ASN A 77 -1.36 8.03 -3.54
C ASN A 77 -1.11 8.91 -4.79
N PHE A 78 -0.06 8.60 -5.56
CA PHE A 78 0.25 9.37 -6.75
C PHE A 78 -0.71 8.99 -7.88
N ALA A 79 -1.69 9.85 -8.12
CA ALA A 79 -2.71 9.72 -9.15
C ALA A 79 -2.76 11.00 -10.01
N PRO A 80 -1.77 11.23 -10.89
CA PRO A 80 -1.65 12.50 -11.62
C PRO A 80 -2.89 12.81 -12.46
N TRP A 81 -3.59 11.81 -12.98
CA TRP A 81 -4.82 12.01 -13.79
C TRP A 81 -5.95 12.72 -13.05
N LEU A 82 -6.01 12.67 -11.72
CA LEU A 82 -7.00 13.43 -10.94
C LEU A 82 -6.82 14.95 -11.10
N TRP A 83 -5.59 15.38 -11.42
CA TRP A 83 -5.21 16.78 -11.57
C TRP A 83 -5.03 17.19 -13.04
N LEU A 84 -5.02 16.23 -13.96
CA LEU A 84 -4.95 16.50 -15.40
C LEU A 84 -6.30 16.98 -15.95
N GLY A 85 -7.42 16.61 -15.34
CA GLY A 85 -8.76 17.08 -15.76
C GLY A 85 -9.15 18.48 -15.26
N THR A 86 -8.53 18.97 -14.17
CA THR A 86 -8.85 20.28 -13.57
C THR A 86 -8.01 21.43 -14.15
N ASN A 87 -6.92 21.12 -14.86
CA ASN A 87 -6.11 22.11 -15.58
C ASN A 87 -6.44 22.21 -17.08
N GLY A 88 -7.57 21.61 -17.50
CA GLY A 88 -7.92 21.43 -18.91
C GLY A 88 -9.42 21.49 -19.19
N GLU A 89 -10.19 22.25 -18.39
CA GLU A 89 -11.43 22.83 -18.92
C GLU A 89 -11.03 23.79 -20.05
N VAL A 90 -11.22 23.30 -21.28
CA VAL A 90 -11.25 24.06 -22.54
C VAL A 90 -12.68 24.51 -22.79
#